data_AF-A0A915KKW4-F1
#
_entry.id   AF-A0A915KKW4-F1
#
_cell.length_a   1.000
_cell.length_b   1.000
_cell.length_c   1.000
_cell.angle_alpha   90.00
_cell.angle_beta   90.00
_cell.angle_gamma   90.00
#
_symmetry.space_group_name_H-M   'P 1'
#
loop_
_entity.id
_entity.type
_entity.pdbx_description
1 polymer ?
#
loop_
_entity_poly.entity_id
_entity_poly.type
_entity_poly.pdbx_seq_one_letter_code
_entity_poly.pdbx_strand_id
1 'polypeptide(L)' 'IKDVHLHAELFSVDNNLLTPTFKSKRPQLREYFKEPIAQMYRKLN' A
#
# COMPACT_ATOMS: atom_id res chain seq x y z
N ILE A 1 -2.78 14.40 11.76
CA ILE A 1 -3.00 13.29 10.80
C ILE A 1 -3.74 13.91 9.62
N LYS A 2 -3.24 13.75 8.37
CA LYS A 2 -3.73 14.56 7.25
C LYS A 2 -4.60 13.81 6.22
N ASP A 3 -4.44 12.50 6.05
CA ASP A 3 -5.40 11.62 5.35
C ASP A 3 -5.11 10.16 5.75
N VAL A 4 -6.09 9.26 5.71
CA VAL A 4 -5.96 7.84 6.08
C VAL A 4 -6.65 6.98 5.02
N HIS A 5 -5.92 6.02 4.45
CA HIS A 5 -6.46 5.02 3.52
C HIS A 5 -6.62 3.68 4.22
N LEU A 6 -7.85 3.14 4.22
CA LEU A 6 -8.15 1.82 4.77
C LEU A 6 -8.21 0.79 3.63
N HIS A 7 -7.43 -0.28 3.77
CA HIS A 7 -7.41 -1.40 2.85
C HIS A 7 -8.03 -2.62 3.55
N ALA A 8 -9.06 -3.21 2.93
CA ALA A 8 -9.86 -4.28 3.55
C ALA A 8 -9.18 -5.66 3.52
N GLU A 9 -8.23 -5.86 2.62
CA GLU A 9 -7.50 -7.12 2.48
C GLU A 9 -6.18 -7.07 3.28
N LEU A 10 -5.78 -8.20 3.85
CA LEU A 10 -4.48 -8.30 4.51
C LEU A 10 -3.38 -8.53 3.47
N PHE A 11 -2.16 -8.06 3.77
CA PHE A 11 -1.01 -8.43 2.95
C PHE A 11 -0.72 -9.92 3.13
N SER A 12 -0.57 -10.63 2.02
CA SER A 12 -0.30 -12.06 2.03
C SER A 12 0.78 -12.40 1.00
N VAL A 13 1.26 -13.64 1.06
CA VAL A 13 2.14 -14.17 0.01
C VAL A 13 1.32 -14.41 -1.26
N ASP A 14 0.05 -14.81 -1.11
CA ASP A 14 -0.88 -15.14 -2.20
C ASP A 14 -1.26 -13.92 -3.05
N ASN A 15 -1.48 -12.76 -2.43
CA ASN A 15 -1.71 -11.49 -3.15
C ASN A 15 -0.40 -10.79 -3.55
N ASN A 16 0.74 -11.47 -3.40
CA ASN A 16 2.07 -11.00 -3.81
C ASN A 16 2.54 -9.71 -3.12
N LEU A 17 1.94 -9.35 -1.97
CA LEU A 17 2.34 -8.18 -1.18
C LEU A 17 3.36 -8.52 -0.08
N LEU A 18 3.54 -9.80 0.25
CA LEU A 18 4.58 -10.28 1.15
C LEU A 18 5.60 -11.20 0.46
N THR A 19 6.82 -11.21 0.99
CA THR A 19 7.82 -12.24 0.72
C THR A 19 7.40 -13.56 1.37
N PRO A 20 7.93 -14.71 0.93
CA PRO A 20 7.71 -15.99 1.61
C PRO A 20 8.12 -16.00 3.09
N THR A 21 8.98 -15.05 3.50
CA THR A 21 9.40 -14.82 4.89
C THR A 21 8.56 -13.76 5.63
N PHE A 22 7.37 -13.45 5.12
CA PHE A 22 6.40 -12.51 5.69
C PHE A 22 6.94 -11.08 5.88
N LYS A 23 7.84 -10.64 5.01
CA LYS A 23 8.27 -9.24 4.92
C LYS A 23 7.51 -8.54 3.80
N SER A 24 7.17 -7.27 4.01
CA SER A 24 6.53 -6.42 3.00
C SER A 24 7.36 -6.32 1.72
N LYS A 25 6.74 -6.65 0.59
CA LYS A 25 7.34 -6.50 -0.74
C LYS A 25 7.22 -5.05 -1.19
N ARG A 26 8.22 -4.23 -0.84
CA ARG A 26 8.20 -2.77 -1.06
C ARG A 26 7.95 -2.34 -2.52
N PRO A 27 8.56 -2.95 -3.56
CA PRO A 27 8.27 -2.57 -4.95
C PRO A 27 6.81 -2.80 -5.33
N GLN A 28 6.25 -3.94 -4.94
CA GLN A 28 4.88 -4.34 -5.23
C GLN A 28 3.88 -3.44 -4.49
N LEU A 29 4.11 -3.18 -3.21
CA LEU A 29 3.29 -2.28 -2.41
C LEU A 29 3.33 -0.84 -2.95
N ARG A 30 4.50 -0.36 -3.41
CA ARG A 30 4.63 0.98 -3.98
C ARG A 30 3.78 1.13 -5.23
N GLU A 31 3.77 0.12 -6.10
CA GLU A 31 2.96 0.15 -7.32
C GLU A 31 1.47 0.04 -7.00
N TYR A 32 1.10 -0.90 -6.13
CA TYR A 32 -0.29 -1.14 -5.74
C TYR A 32 -0.94 0.09 -5.07
N PHE A 33 -0.23 0.76 -4.16
CA PHE A 33 -0.75 1.91 -3.42
C PHE A 33 -0.39 3.28 -4.05
N LYS A 34 0.15 3.31 -5.27
CA LYS A 34 0.64 4.54 -5.91
C LYS A 34 -0.45 5.62 -6.02
N GLU A 35 -1.60 5.25 -6.57
CA GLU A 35 -2.72 6.16 -6.80
C GLU A 35 -3.36 6.69 -5.50
N PRO A 36 -3.77 5.84 -4.53
CA PRO A 36 -4.37 6.35 -3.29
C PRO A 36 -3.39 7.24 -2.51
N ILE A 37 -2.10 6.90 -2.49
CA ILE A 37 -1.08 7.73 -1.86
C ILE A 37 -0.96 9.08 -2.60
N ALA A 38 -0.90 9.07 -3.93
CA ALA A 38 -0.84 10.30 -4.73
C ALA A 38 -2.06 11.20 -4.49
N GLN A 39 -3.26 10.62 -4.43
CA GLN A 39 -4.49 11.34 -4.11
C GLN A 39 -4.47 11.96 -2.71
N MET A 40 -3.99 11.22 -1.70
CA MET A 40 -3.83 11.76 -0.34
C MET A 40 -2.90 12.97 -0.33
N TYR A 41 -1.76 12.91 -1.02
CA TYR A 41 -0.82 14.02 -1.10
C TYR A 41 -1.36 15.21 -1.91
N ARG A 42 -2.18 15.00 -2.94
CA ARG A 42 -2.82 16.09 -3.70
C ARG A 42 -3.74 16.97 -2.83
N LYS A 43 -4.43 16.38 -1.85
CA LYS A 43 -5.33 17.12 -0.94
C LYS A 43 -4.58 17.99 0.09
N LEU A 44 -3.26 17.85 0.20
CA LEU A 44 -2.44 18.59 1.16
C LEU A 44 -1.96 19.95 0.64
N ASN A 45 -2.20 20.23 -0.65
CA ASN A 45 -1.84 21.47 -1.33
C ASN A 45 -3.08 22.35 -1.55
#